data_AF-A0A8B6XNE4-F1
#
_entry.id   AF-A0A8B6XNE4-F1
#
_cell.length_a   1.000
_cell.length_b   1.000
_cell.length_c   1.000
_cell.angle_alpha   90.00
_cell.angle_beta   90.00
_cell.angle_gamma   90.00
#
_symmetry.space_group_name_H-M   'P 1'
#
loop_
_entity.id
_entity.type
_entity.pdbx_description
1 polymer ?
#
loop_
_entity_poly.entity_id
_entity_poly.type
_entity_poly.pdbx_seq_one_letter_code
_entity_poly.pdbx_strand_id
1 'polypeptide(L)'
;MAESNNDVIDSCKNTAETKLLLVDNGFKTKANFENDSVSDESCEKPVKGFIKVPKILKKCLPPRGKPAKFFTIILLCSAIWGTLYSMTGKSALPGGNIFAIYTLLICTSSAGFLLNLFSVPPIFGMLVVGFILRNVPNIDFAKDINPQWSSNLRSVALAVILLRSGLGLDIQALKKLKYTVSRLAFTPCLTEAVTIAISAYFILGMPWLWGFQLGFILSAGSPAVVVPQVLVLQEKGYGIQKGVPTLVVAATSCDDVLAISLFGVFYGVAFSDGNLLFNIFRGPLETVIGLLGGFVIGMLLWYIPSIKGH
;
A
#
# COMPACT_ATOMS: atom_id res chain seq x y z
N MET A 1 39.81 21.03 22.14
CA MET A 1 38.49 20.59 22.67
C MET A 1 37.99 19.43 21.81
N ALA A 2 38.78 18.36 21.78
CA ALA A 2 38.62 17.20 20.92
C ALA A 2 39.09 15.98 21.74
N GLU A 3 38.29 15.53 22.70
CA GLU A 3 38.65 14.36 23.53
C GLU A 3 37.48 13.67 24.25
N SER A 4 36.22 13.91 23.84
CA SER A 4 35.04 13.31 24.50
C SER A 4 34.09 12.53 23.57
N ASN A 5 34.34 12.51 22.25
CA ASN A 5 33.45 11.84 21.29
C ASN A 5 33.95 10.45 20.83
N ASN A 6 35.17 10.04 21.18
CA ASN A 6 35.70 8.74 20.77
C ASN A 6 35.27 7.60 21.72
N ASP A 7 35.04 7.87 23.01
CA ASP A 7 34.69 6.84 23.99
C ASP A 7 33.26 6.27 23.82
N VAL A 8 32.34 7.04 23.21
CA VAL A 8 30.96 6.60 22.94
C VAL A 8 30.89 5.72 21.68
N ILE A 9 31.82 5.91 20.73
CA ILE A 9 31.88 5.12 19.50
C ILE A 9 32.51 3.75 19.76
N ASP A 10 33.53 3.66 20.63
CA ASP A 10 34.15 2.38 20.99
C ASP A 10 33.25 1.49 21.88
N SER A 11 32.41 2.08 22.74
CA SER A 11 31.43 1.32 23.55
C SER A 11 30.31 0.69 22.68
N CYS A 12 29.91 1.35 21.59
CA CYS A 12 28.97 0.79 20.60
C CYS A 12 29.59 -0.33 19.76
N LYS A 13 30.89 -0.27 19.49
CA LYS A 13 31.60 -1.28 18.68
C LYS A 13 31.79 -2.59 19.45
N ASN A 14 32.19 -2.51 20.73
CA ASN A 14 32.34 -3.69 21.58
C ASN A 14 31.01 -4.37 21.90
N THR A 15 29.90 -3.62 22.06
CA THR A 15 28.58 -4.23 22.31
C THR A 15 28.02 -4.98 21.07
N ALA A 16 28.40 -4.55 19.87
CA ALA A 16 28.02 -5.22 18.62
C ALA A 16 28.82 -6.51 18.37
N GLU A 17 30.11 -6.55 18.73
CA GLU A 17 30.91 -7.77 18.59
C GLU A 17 30.52 -8.86 19.61
N THR A 18 30.15 -8.50 20.85
CA THR A 18 29.69 -9.50 21.84
C THR A 18 28.34 -10.12 21.45
N LYS A 19 27.49 -9.43 20.67
CA LYS A 19 26.24 -9.99 20.15
C LYS A 19 26.42 -10.83 18.88
N LEU A 20 27.52 -10.64 18.14
CA LEU A 20 27.82 -11.46 16.96
C LEU A 20 28.38 -12.84 17.35
N LEU A 21 29.13 -12.93 18.45
CA LEU A 21 29.76 -14.18 18.90
C LEU A 21 28.83 -15.16 19.64
N LEU A 22 27.60 -14.76 19.98
CA LEU A 22 26.62 -15.64 20.63
C LEU A 22 25.56 -16.24 19.69
N VAL A 23 25.59 -15.91 18.39
CA VAL A 23 24.63 -16.46 17.40
C VAL A 23 25.20 -17.65 16.63
N ASP A 24 26.49 -17.97 16.77
CA ASP A 24 27.14 -19.05 16.02
C ASP A 24 27.04 -20.46 16.65
N ASN A 25 26.28 -20.64 17.75
CA ASN A 25 26.06 -21.96 18.33
C ASN A 25 24.56 -22.26 18.54
N GLY A 26 24.00 -23.09 17.66
CA GLY A 26 22.89 -23.96 18.03
C GLY A 26 21.59 -23.76 17.26
N PHE A 27 21.44 -24.57 16.22
CA PHE A 27 20.16 -24.93 15.63
C PHE A 27 19.35 -25.80 16.64
N LYS A 28 18.22 -25.32 17.18
CA LYS A 28 17.08 -26.17 17.64
C LYS A 28 15.82 -25.37 18.05
N THR A 29 14.74 -25.60 17.30
CA THR A 29 13.30 -25.65 17.67
C THR A 29 12.82 -25.12 19.03
N LYS A 30 11.77 -24.27 19.03
CA LYS A 30 10.37 -24.66 19.31
C LYS A 30 9.44 -23.44 19.22
N ALA A 31 8.27 -23.65 18.61
CA ALA A 31 7.11 -22.78 18.75
C ALA A 31 6.69 -22.70 20.22
N ASN A 32 6.40 -21.50 20.70
CA ASN A 32 5.53 -21.26 21.84
C ASN A 32 4.71 -19.99 21.53
N PHE A 33 3.43 -20.24 21.33
CA PHE A 33 2.35 -19.30 21.17
C PHE A 33 1.74 -19.18 22.57
N GLU A 34 1.96 -18.07 23.28
CA GLU A 34 1.15 -17.72 24.45
C GLU A 34 1.41 -16.24 24.79
N ASN A 35 0.33 -15.45 24.70
CA ASN A 35 0.02 -14.22 25.41
C ASN A 35 1.16 -13.45 26.10
N ASP A 36 1.56 -12.33 25.47
CA ASP A 36 1.91 -11.11 26.21
C ASP A 36 1.31 -9.91 25.48
N SER A 37 0.07 -9.61 25.87
CA SER A 37 -0.51 -8.28 25.72
C SER A 37 0.22 -7.33 26.66
N VAL A 38 1.33 -6.77 26.20
CA VAL A 38 1.95 -5.58 26.81
C VAL A 38 2.02 -4.51 25.74
N SER A 39 1.08 -3.58 25.85
CA SER A 39 1.25 -2.20 25.41
C SER A 39 2.55 -1.67 25.98
N ASP A 40 3.57 -1.48 25.13
CA ASP A 40 4.47 -0.36 25.35
C ASP A 40 5.09 0.18 24.05
N GLU A 41 4.95 1.49 24.01
CA GLU A 41 5.40 2.48 23.07
C GLU A 41 6.93 2.53 23.05
N SER A 42 7.59 1.79 22.15
CA SER A 42 9.01 2.06 21.81
C SER A 42 9.47 1.40 20.50
N CYS A 43 9.28 2.10 19.38
CA CYS A 43 10.36 2.45 18.45
C CYS A 43 9.85 3.32 17.29
N GLU A 44 9.17 4.43 17.60
CA GLU A 44 9.18 5.57 16.67
C GLU A 44 10.45 6.36 17.02
N LYS A 45 11.58 6.06 16.38
CA LYS A 45 12.74 6.96 16.47
C LYS A 45 12.38 8.20 15.65
N PRO A 46 12.24 9.38 16.28
CA PRO A 46 11.96 10.60 15.54
C PRO A 46 13.18 10.91 14.68
N VAL A 47 12.94 11.15 13.39
CA VAL A 47 13.89 11.81 12.50
C VAL A 47 14.22 13.16 13.12
N LYS A 48 15.33 13.23 13.88
CA LYS A 48 15.89 14.49 14.39
C LYS A 48 16.58 15.20 13.22
N GLY A 49 15.76 15.68 12.29
CA GLY A 49 16.11 16.68 11.29
C GLY A 49 15.80 18.07 11.84
N PHE A 50 16.76 18.97 11.73
CA PHE A 50 16.83 20.30 12.31
C PHE A 50 15.66 21.22 11.86
N ILE A 51 14.60 21.31 12.67
CA ILE A 51 13.76 22.52 12.74
C ILE A 51 13.60 22.86 14.23
N LYS A 52 14.36 23.84 14.71
CA LYS A 52 14.14 24.42 16.05
C LYS A 52 12.81 25.16 16.02
N VAL A 53 11.72 24.45 16.33
CA VAL A 53 10.41 25.08 16.51
C VAL A 53 10.48 26.01 17.72
N PRO A 54 10.21 27.33 17.57
CA PRO A 54 10.30 28.29 18.66
C PRO A 54 9.33 27.92 19.79
N LYS A 55 9.74 28.16 21.05
CA LYS A 55 8.99 27.77 22.27
C LYS A 55 7.54 28.31 22.30
N ILE A 56 7.26 29.42 21.61
CA ILE A 56 5.91 30.00 21.46
C ILE A 56 4.96 29.04 20.73
N LEU A 57 5.41 28.31 19.72
CA LEU A 57 4.55 27.41 18.94
C LEU A 57 4.17 26.13 19.72
N LYS A 58 4.97 25.72 20.71
CA LYS A 58 4.64 24.58 21.58
C LYS A 58 3.46 24.87 22.52
N LYS A 59 3.16 26.14 22.79
CA LYS A 59 2.03 26.56 23.65
C LYS A 59 0.69 26.56 22.88
N CYS A 60 0.75 26.63 21.55
CA CYS A 60 -0.40 26.48 20.65
C CYS A 60 -0.62 25.04 20.16
N LEU A 61 0.22 24.07 20.56
CA LEU A 61 -0.04 22.66 20.23
C LEU A 61 -1.07 22.07 21.21
N PRO A 62 -2.12 21.41 20.70
CA PRO A 62 -3.23 20.88 21.49
C PRO A 62 -2.79 19.78 22.48
N PRO A 63 -3.65 19.41 23.44
CA PRO A 63 -3.26 18.63 24.60
C PRO A 63 -2.62 17.29 24.21
N ARG A 64 -1.64 16.82 24.99
CA ARG A 64 -1.09 15.48 24.81
C ARG A 64 -2.05 14.46 25.42
N GLY A 65 -2.69 13.64 24.59
CA GLY A 65 -3.52 12.52 25.01
C GLY A 65 -4.36 11.92 23.88
N LYS A 66 -4.84 10.68 24.03
CA LYS A 66 -5.81 10.04 23.13
C LYS A 66 -7.07 10.90 22.87
N PRO A 67 -7.71 11.53 23.88
CA PRO A 67 -8.91 12.35 23.63
C PRO A 67 -8.59 13.66 22.91
N ALA A 68 -7.40 14.22 23.14
CA ALA A 68 -6.98 15.44 22.46
C ALA A 68 -6.66 15.20 20.98
N LYS A 69 -6.03 14.06 20.64
CA LYS A 69 -5.87 13.64 19.24
C LYS A 69 -7.22 13.48 18.53
N PHE A 70 -8.22 12.90 19.20
CA PHE A 70 -9.57 12.78 18.66
C PHE A 70 -10.21 14.15 18.39
N PHE A 71 -10.13 15.07 19.35
CA PHE A 71 -10.65 16.43 19.18
C PHE A 71 -9.95 17.18 18.04
N THR A 72 -8.63 17.01 17.90
CA THR A 72 -7.89 17.63 16.78
C THR A 72 -8.28 17.06 15.42
N ILE A 73 -8.58 15.76 15.33
CA ILE A 73 -9.05 15.15 14.08
C ILE A 73 -10.44 15.69 13.72
N ILE A 74 -11.36 15.78 14.69
CA ILE A 74 -12.69 16.38 14.46
C ILE A 74 -12.56 17.83 13.98
N LEU A 75 -11.73 18.62 14.65
CA LEU A 75 -11.49 20.02 14.26
C LEU A 75 -10.92 20.11 12.84
N LEU A 76 -9.93 19.27 12.50
CA LEU A 76 -9.35 19.21 11.16
C LEU A 76 -10.40 18.83 10.10
N CYS A 77 -11.21 17.81 10.35
CA CYS A 77 -12.29 17.40 9.46
C CYS A 77 -13.29 18.55 9.23
N SER A 78 -13.72 19.22 10.30
CA SER A 78 -14.60 20.40 10.18
C SER A 78 -13.98 21.57 9.41
N ALA A 79 -12.66 21.80 9.54
CA ALA A 79 -11.95 22.83 8.80
C ALA A 79 -11.82 22.48 7.31
N ILE A 80 -11.56 21.21 6.98
CA ILE A 80 -11.54 20.70 5.60
C ILE A 80 -12.93 20.82 4.97
N TRP A 81 -13.98 20.50 5.72
CA TRP A 81 -15.35 20.70 5.28
C TRP A 81 -15.67 22.17 4.99
N GLY A 82 -15.32 23.06 5.93
CA GLY A 82 -15.55 24.50 5.79
C GLY A 82 -14.83 25.12 4.60
N THR A 83 -13.59 24.69 4.33
CA THR A 83 -12.84 25.12 3.15
C THR A 83 -13.43 24.59 1.85
N LEU A 84 -13.81 23.31 1.80
CA LEU A 84 -14.50 22.73 0.63
C LEU A 84 -15.84 23.40 0.33
N TYR A 85 -16.60 23.71 1.38
CA TYR A 85 -17.86 24.45 1.28
C TYR A 85 -17.64 25.87 0.76
N SER A 86 -16.62 26.57 1.27
CA SER A 86 -16.25 27.92 0.84
C SER A 86 -15.82 27.96 -0.64
N MET A 87 -15.08 26.95 -1.12
CA MET A 87 -14.60 26.89 -2.50
C MET A 87 -15.64 26.44 -3.52
N THR A 88 -16.52 25.50 -3.16
CA THR A 88 -17.38 24.81 -4.15
C THR A 88 -18.88 25.12 -4.01
N GLY A 89 -19.25 25.91 -3.01
CA GLY A 89 -20.60 26.42 -2.81
C GLY A 89 -21.67 25.34 -2.90
N LYS A 90 -22.48 25.36 -3.97
CA LYS A 90 -23.65 24.49 -4.14
C LYS A 90 -23.31 22.99 -4.30
N SER A 91 -22.09 22.64 -4.71
CA SER A 91 -21.69 21.23 -4.88
C SER A 91 -21.28 20.53 -3.57
N ALA A 92 -21.16 21.31 -2.48
CA ALA A 92 -20.87 20.82 -1.13
C ALA A 92 -22.14 20.68 -0.26
N LEU A 93 -23.32 21.02 -0.80
CA LEU A 93 -24.61 20.77 -0.14
C LEU A 93 -24.94 19.26 -0.10
N PRO A 94 -25.77 18.80 0.85
CA PRO A 94 -26.27 17.42 0.86
C PRO A 94 -26.97 17.12 -0.48
N GLY A 95 -26.46 16.11 -1.19
CA GLY A 95 -26.84 15.78 -2.58
C GLY A 95 -25.77 16.08 -3.63
N GLY A 96 -24.68 16.78 -3.26
CA GLY A 96 -23.53 17.01 -4.14
C GLY A 96 -22.49 15.88 -4.11
N ASN A 97 -21.78 15.68 -5.23
CA ASN A 97 -20.72 14.66 -5.35
C ASN A 97 -19.60 14.82 -4.30
N ILE A 98 -19.24 16.06 -3.95
CA ILE A 98 -18.15 16.34 -3.00
C ILE A 98 -18.60 16.04 -1.58
N PHE A 99 -19.86 16.36 -1.26
CA PHE A 99 -20.47 15.98 0.01
C PHE A 99 -20.45 14.46 0.19
N ALA A 100 -20.83 13.72 -0.85
CA ALA A 100 -20.85 12.26 -0.84
C ALA A 100 -19.46 11.66 -0.62
N ILE A 101 -18.45 12.09 -1.38
CA ILE A 101 -17.07 11.59 -1.25
C ILE A 101 -16.48 11.91 0.12
N TYR A 102 -16.68 13.14 0.61
CA TYR A 102 -16.20 13.53 1.94
C TYR A 102 -16.87 12.71 3.05
N THR A 103 -18.19 12.57 3.00
CA THR A 103 -18.95 11.79 4.00
C THR A 103 -18.51 10.34 3.99
N LEU A 104 -18.30 9.77 2.80
CA LEU A 104 -17.74 8.42 2.63
C LEU A 104 -16.37 8.30 3.29
N LEU A 105 -15.45 9.25 3.08
CA LEU A 105 -14.12 9.25 3.70
C LEU A 105 -14.17 9.32 5.23
N ILE A 106 -15.03 10.17 5.80
CA ILE A 106 -15.17 10.30 7.26
C ILE A 106 -15.78 9.04 7.87
N CYS A 107 -16.87 8.51 7.29
CA CYS A 107 -17.54 7.32 7.79
C CYS A 107 -16.63 6.08 7.71
N THR A 108 -15.96 5.88 6.58
CA THR A 108 -15.04 4.74 6.39
C THR A 108 -13.81 4.84 7.30
N SER A 109 -13.21 6.03 7.44
CA SER A 109 -12.07 6.26 8.34
C SER A 109 -12.45 6.03 9.82
N SER A 110 -13.62 6.52 10.24
CA SER A 110 -14.12 6.35 11.60
C SER A 110 -14.36 4.87 11.93
N ALA A 111 -14.94 4.11 11.00
CA ALA A 111 -15.15 2.67 11.19
C ALA A 111 -13.84 1.88 11.14
N GLY A 112 -12.87 2.27 10.29
CA GLY A 112 -11.54 1.69 10.29
C GLY A 112 -10.85 1.88 11.66
N PHE A 113 -10.96 3.06 12.26
CA PHE A 113 -10.45 3.33 13.61
C PHE A 113 -11.19 2.54 14.68
N LEU A 114 -12.52 2.44 14.59
CA LEU A 114 -13.34 1.67 15.52
C LEU A 114 -12.99 0.19 15.50
N LEU A 115 -12.86 -0.41 14.30
CA LEU A 115 -12.49 -1.83 14.18
C LEU A 115 -11.03 -2.09 14.56
N ASN A 116 -10.14 -1.12 14.40
CA ASN A 116 -8.78 -1.21 14.89
C ASN A 116 -8.73 -1.36 16.43
N LEU A 117 -9.70 -0.78 17.16
CA LEU A 117 -9.81 -0.97 18.61
C LEU A 117 -10.16 -2.42 18.97
N PHE A 118 -10.90 -3.12 18.10
CA PHE A 118 -11.26 -4.53 18.24
C PHE A 118 -10.21 -5.48 17.64
N SER A 119 -8.98 -5.00 17.35
CA SER A 119 -7.89 -5.77 16.74
C SER A 119 -8.20 -6.35 15.34
N VAL A 120 -9.17 -5.78 14.64
CA VAL A 120 -9.49 -6.16 13.25
C VAL A 120 -8.78 -5.20 12.28
N PRO A 121 -8.23 -5.68 11.15
CA PRO A 121 -7.60 -4.81 10.17
C PRO A 121 -8.51 -3.64 9.74
N PRO A 122 -8.04 -2.38 9.78
CA PRO A 122 -8.87 -1.21 9.48
C PRO A 122 -9.55 -1.24 8.09
N ILE A 123 -8.90 -1.88 7.12
CA ILE A 123 -9.40 -2.04 5.74
C ILE A 123 -10.74 -2.78 5.72
N PHE A 124 -10.93 -3.77 6.60
CA PHE A 124 -12.19 -4.48 6.73
C PHE A 124 -13.32 -3.55 7.18
N GLY A 125 -13.05 -2.63 8.12
CA GLY A 125 -14.03 -1.64 8.57
C GLY A 125 -14.41 -0.64 7.48
N MET A 126 -13.42 -0.21 6.69
CA MET A 126 -13.65 0.63 5.52
C MET A 126 -14.52 -0.08 4.47
N LEU A 127 -14.30 -1.38 4.24
CA LEU A 127 -15.09 -2.20 3.31
C LEU A 127 -16.53 -2.37 3.79
N VAL A 128 -16.74 -2.75 5.06
CA VAL A 128 -18.07 -2.96 5.64
C VAL A 128 -18.92 -1.69 5.54
N VAL A 129 -18.35 -0.52 5.88
CA VAL A 129 -19.06 0.76 5.73
C VAL A 129 -19.39 1.04 4.27
N GLY A 130 -18.46 0.82 3.33
CA GLY A 130 -18.72 0.99 1.90
C GLY A 130 -19.86 0.09 1.41
N PHE A 131 -19.91 -1.16 1.88
CA PHE A 131 -20.98 -2.10 1.59
C PHE A 131 -22.33 -1.64 2.16
N ILE A 132 -22.36 -1.23 3.43
CA ILE A 132 -23.60 -0.74 4.09
C ILE A 132 -24.11 0.52 3.39
N LEU A 133 -23.25 1.51 3.14
CA LEU A 133 -23.63 2.76 2.49
C LEU A 133 -24.19 2.54 1.07
N ARG A 134 -23.72 1.51 0.35
CA ARG A 134 -24.23 1.20 -0.99
C ARG A 134 -25.54 0.41 -0.99
N ASN A 135 -25.78 -0.45 0.01
CA ASN A 135 -26.92 -1.37 0.01
C ASN A 135 -28.11 -0.91 0.86
N VAL A 136 -27.93 0.05 1.77
CA VAL A 136 -29.04 0.53 2.64
C VAL A 136 -29.93 1.52 1.87
N PRO A 137 -31.23 1.21 1.67
CA PRO A 137 -32.12 1.99 0.80
C PRO A 137 -32.49 3.38 1.32
N ASN A 138 -32.30 3.66 2.62
CA ASN A 138 -32.68 4.93 3.26
C ASN A 138 -31.52 5.94 3.35
N ILE A 139 -30.32 5.57 2.87
CA ILE A 139 -29.11 6.39 2.96
C ILE A 139 -28.64 6.69 1.53
N ASP A 140 -29.24 7.71 0.90
CA ASP A 140 -29.02 8.04 -0.52
C ASP A 140 -27.73 8.85 -0.78
N PHE A 141 -26.74 8.78 0.13
CA PHE A 141 -25.47 9.51 -0.02
C PHE A 141 -24.52 8.88 -1.06
N ALA A 142 -24.73 7.61 -1.41
CA ALA A 142 -23.77 6.82 -2.18
C ALA A 142 -24.26 6.34 -3.55
N LYS A 143 -25.56 6.49 -3.86
CA LYS A 143 -26.12 6.04 -5.16
C LYS A 143 -25.65 6.89 -6.34
N ASP A 144 -25.44 8.19 -6.10
CA ASP A 144 -25.12 9.16 -7.16
C ASP A 144 -23.69 9.70 -7.14
N ILE A 145 -22.73 8.98 -6.54
CA ILE A 145 -21.31 9.34 -6.71
C ILE A 145 -20.98 9.15 -8.20
N ASN A 146 -20.65 10.25 -8.87
CA ASN A 146 -20.28 10.21 -10.27
C ASN A 146 -19.12 9.20 -10.48
N PRO A 147 -19.30 8.19 -11.33
CA PRO A 147 -18.31 7.11 -11.51
C PRO A 147 -16.97 7.64 -12.01
N GLN A 148 -16.95 8.76 -12.74
CA GLN A 148 -15.73 9.39 -13.21
C GLN A 148 -14.88 9.92 -12.05
N TRP A 149 -15.49 10.61 -11.09
CA TRP A 149 -14.78 11.13 -9.91
C TRP A 149 -14.19 10.00 -9.07
N SER A 150 -14.98 8.95 -8.86
CA SER A 150 -14.53 7.78 -8.11
C SER A 150 -13.38 7.05 -8.83
N SER A 151 -13.47 6.89 -10.16
CA SER A 151 -12.40 6.29 -10.96
C SER A 151 -11.09 7.08 -10.90
N ASN A 152 -11.17 8.40 -11.04
CA ASN A 152 -10.02 9.29 -10.96
C ASN A 152 -9.35 9.21 -9.57
N LEU A 153 -10.14 9.24 -8.49
CA LEU A 153 -9.63 9.14 -7.12
C LEU A 153 -8.94 7.79 -6.86
N ARG A 154 -9.53 6.67 -7.31
CA ARG A 154 -8.89 5.35 -7.19
C ARG A 154 -7.55 5.31 -7.93
N SER A 155 -7.50 5.88 -9.14
CA SER A 155 -6.27 5.92 -9.95
C SER A 155 -5.16 6.72 -9.27
N VAL A 156 -5.48 7.90 -8.73
CA VAL A 156 -4.52 8.72 -7.97
C VAL A 156 -4.07 8.00 -6.69
N ALA A 157 -4.99 7.39 -5.95
CA ALA A 157 -4.65 6.65 -4.73
C ALA A 157 -3.70 5.48 -5.00
N LEU A 158 -4.00 4.66 -6.01
CA LEU A 158 -3.13 3.56 -6.43
C LEU A 158 -1.75 4.08 -6.87
N ALA A 159 -1.71 5.17 -7.65
CA ALA A 159 -0.45 5.78 -8.07
C ALA A 159 0.40 6.23 -6.87
N VAL A 160 -0.19 6.89 -5.87
CA VAL A 160 0.51 7.33 -4.65
C VAL A 160 1.02 6.14 -3.83
N ILE A 161 0.21 5.08 -3.68
CA ILE A 161 0.61 3.88 -2.94
C ILE A 161 1.77 3.16 -3.65
N LEU A 162 1.67 2.97 -4.96
CA LEU A 162 2.73 2.33 -5.76
C LEU A 162 4.01 3.17 -5.82
N LEU A 163 3.90 4.50 -5.93
CA LEU A 163 5.05 5.40 -5.88
C LEU A 163 5.76 5.29 -4.53
N ARG A 164 5.01 5.34 -3.42
CA ARG A 164 5.56 5.16 -2.07
C ARG A 164 6.21 3.79 -1.90
N SER A 165 5.58 2.76 -2.46
CA SER A 165 6.11 1.39 -2.50
C SER A 165 7.49 1.34 -3.17
N GLY A 166 7.59 1.89 -4.37
CA GLY A 166 8.82 1.90 -5.15
C GLY A 166 9.96 2.66 -4.48
N LEU A 167 9.66 3.78 -3.82
CA LEU A 167 10.63 4.56 -3.05
C LEU A 167 11.13 3.86 -1.78
N GLY A 168 10.37 2.89 -1.25
CA GLY A 168 10.74 2.12 -0.06
C GLY A 168 11.61 0.88 -0.33
N LEU A 169 11.96 0.61 -1.59
CA LEU A 169 12.69 -0.60 -2.00
C LEU A 169 14.21 -0.47 -1.80
N ASP A 170 14.83 -1.50 -1.24
CA ASP A 170 16.28 -1.67 -1.25
C ASP A 170 16.75 -2.38 -2.53
N ILE A 171 17.37 -1.62 -3.42
CA ILE A 171 17.87 -2.10 -4.71
C ILE A 171 18.94 -3.19 -4.53
N GLN A 172 19.73 -3.17 -3.46
CA GLN A 172 20.77 -4.17 -3.22
C GLN A 172 20.16 -5.51 -2.82
N ALA A 173 19.17 -5.48 -1.91
CA ALA A 173 18.39 -6.66 -1.56
C ALA A 173 17.64 -7.21 -2.78
N LEU A 174 17.05 -6.34 -3.60
CA LEU A 174 16.34 -6.73 -4.82
C LEU A 174 17.25 -7.44 -5.82
N LYS A 175 18.45 -6.89 -6.09
CA LYS A 175 19.43 -7.52 -6.99
C LYS A 175 19.87 -8.90 -6.50
N LYS A 176 20.05 -9.06 -5.19
CA LYS A 176 20.39 -10.35 -4.56
C LYS A 176 19.26 -11.37 -4.68
N LEU A 177 18.00 -10.92 -4.59
CA LEU A 177 16.82 -11.78 -4.53
C LEU A 177 16.05 -11.89 -5.86
N LYS A 178 16.56 -11.34 -6.97
CA LYS A 178 15.86 -11.25 -8.26
C LYS A 178 15.23 -12.58 -8.74
N TYR A 179 15.94 -13.70 -8.55
CA TYR A 179 15.43 -15.03 -8.93
C TYR A 179 14.30 -15.49 -8.00
N THR A 180 14.40 -15.20 -6.71
CA THR A 180 13.35 -15.49 -5.73
C THR A 180 12.11 -14.65 -6.00
N VAL A 181 12.27 -13.35 -6.32
CA VAL A 181 11.16 -12.46 -6.69
C VAL A 181 10.42 -13.00 -7.90
N SER A 182 11.15 -13.36 -8.97
CA SER A 182 10.54 -13.92 -10.17
C SER A 182 9.84 -15.25 -9.87
N ARG A 183 10.46 -16.18 -9.15
CA ARG A 183 9.79 -17.45 -8.83
C ARG A 183 8.53 -17.24 -8.00
N LEU A 184 8.57 -16.30 -7.04
CA LEU A 184 7.45 -15.97 -6.16
C LEU A 184 6.34 -15.19 -6.87
N ALA A 185 6.65 -14.41 -7.92
CA ALA A 185 5.61 -13.72 -8.69
C ALA A 185 4.93 -14.66 -9.70
N PHE A 186 5.71 -15.42 -10.47
CA PHE A 186 5.16 -16.18 -11.60
C PHE A 186 4.51 -17.52 -11.18
N THR A 187 5.18 -18.27 -10.30
CA THR A 187 4.75 -19.64 -9.97
C THR A 187 3.38 -19.67 -9.29
N PRO A 188 3.16 -18.96 -8.14
CA PRO A 188 1.86 -18.99 -7.50
C PRO A 188 0.78 -18.39 -8.39
N CYS A 189 1.05 -17.25 -9.05
CA CYS A 189 0.10 -16.58 -9.93
C CYS A 189 -0.45 -17.52 -11.01
N LEU A 190 0.43 -18.19 -11.76
CA LEU A 190 -0.01 -19.11 -12.81
C LEU A 190 -0.75 -20.31 -12.24
N THR A 191 -0.28 -20.89 -11.13
CA THR A 191 -0.94 -22.05 -10.51
C THR A 191 -2.32 -21.70 -9.96
N GLU A 192 -2.47 -20.53 -9.35
CA GLU A 192 -3.74 -20.04 -8.81
C GLU A 192 -4.70 -19.71 -9.95
N ALA A 193 -4.25 -18.96 -10.97
CA ALA A 193 -5.08 -18.64 -12.13
C ALA A 193 -5.59 -19.88 -12.86
N VAL A 194 -4.74 -20.90 -13.07
CA VAL A 194 -5.14 -22.18 -13.68
C VAL A 194 -6.13 -22.93 -12.79
N THR A 195 -5.86 -23.01 -11.48
CA THR A 195 -6.75 -23.70 -10.53
C THR A 195 -8.12 -23.04 -10.48
N ILE A 196 -8.17 -21.70 -10.50
CA ILE A 196 -9.40 -20.93 -10.52
C ILE A 196 -10.12 -21.10 -11.86
N ALA A 197 -9.42 -21.12 -12.99
CA ALA A 197 -10.03 -21.36 -14.29
C ALA A 197 -10.68 -22.74 -14.40
N ILE A 198 -9.99 -23.78 -13.91
CA ILE A 198 -10.52 -25.14 -13.82
C ILE A 198 -11.76 -25.16 -12.92
N SER A 199 -11.66 -24.54 -11.74
CA SER A 199 -12.78 -24.47 -10.79
C SER A 199 -13.97 -23.70 -11.37
N ALA A 200 -13.73 -22.61 -12.11
CA ALA A 200 -14.76 -21.82 -12.76
C ALA A 200 -15.48 -22.61 -13.87
N TYR A 201 -14.74 -23.44 -14.62
CA TYR A 201 -15.34 -24.32 -15.61
C TYR A 201 -16.26 -25.37 -14.95
N PHE A 202 -15.78 -26.06 -13.92
CA PHE A 202 -16.54 -27.14 -13.29
C PHE A 202 -17.67 -26.68 -12.35
N ILE A 203 -17.48 -25.59 -11.60
CA ILE A 203 -18.43 -25.12 -10.59
C ILE A 203 -19.46 -24.16 -11.21
N LEU A 204 -19.01 -23.22 -12.04
CA LEU A 204 -19.85 -22.15 -12.60
C LEU A 204 -20.30 -22.43 -14.04
N GLY A 205 -19.79 -23.49 -14.68
CA GLY A 205 -20.11 -23.83 -16.07
C GLY A 205 -19.59 -22.80 -17.07
N MET A 206 -18.62 -21.96 -16.69
CA MET A 206 -18.12 -20.89 -17.56
C MET A 206 -17.15 -21.43 -18.62
N PRO A 207 -17.17 -20.91 -19.86
CA PRO A 207 -16.20 -21.30 -20.87
C PRO A 207 -14.76 -20.98 -20.42
N TRP A 208 -13.80 -21.78 -20.89
CA TRP A 208 -12.38 -21.66 -20.52
C TRP A 208 -11.83 -20.23 -20.63
N LEU A 209 -12.21 -19.49 -21.68
CA LEU A 209 -11.73 -18.14 -21.91
C LEU A 209 -12.12 -17.17 -20.78
N TRP A 210 -13.38 -17.24 -20.34
CA TRP A 210 -13.90 -16.48 -19.20
C TRP A 210 -13.35 -16.99 -17.87
N GLY A 211 -13.16 -18.31 -17.75
CA GLY A 211 -12.52 -18.93 -16.59
C GLY A 211 -11.08 -18.43 -16.38
N PHE A 212 -10.28 -18.33 -17.45
CA PHE A 212 -8.93 -17.78 -17.37
C PHE A 212 -8.93 -16.29 -17.05
N GLN A 213 -9.83 -15.50 -17.65
CA GLN A 213 -9.99 -14.08 -17.29
C GLN A 213 -10.31 -13.91 -15.79
N LEU A 214 -11.24 -14.71 -15.25
CA LEU A 214 -11.54 -14.73 -13.81
C LEU A 214 -10.32 -15.14 -12.99
N GLY A 215 -9.59 -16.17 -13.45
CA GLY A 215 -8.37 -16.67 -12.82
C GLY A 215 -7.32 -15.58 -12.64
N PHE A 216 -7.00 -14.83 -13.69
CA PHE A 216 -6.02 -13.74 -13.61
C PHE A 216 -6.49 -12.56 -12.77
N ILE A 217 -7.79 -12.25 -12.75
CA ILE A 217 -8.35 -11.22 -11.86
C ILE A 217 -8.20 -11.60 -10.40
N LEU A 218 -8.48 -12.86 -10.05
CA LEU A 218 -8.49 -13.33 -8.67
C LEU A 218 -7.09 -13.69 -8.15
N SER A 219 -6.19 -14.09 -9.03
CA SER A 219 -4.82 -14.47 -8.66
C SER A 219 -3.90 -13.26 -8.38
N ALA A 220 -4.23 -12.07 -8.89
CA ALA A 220 -3.43 -10.88 -8.69
C ALA A 220 -3.48 -10.40 -7.22
N GLY A 221 -2.33 -10.39 -6.55
CA GLY A 221 -2.21 -9.92 -5.18
C GLY A 221 -2.27 -8.39 -5.05
N SER A 222 -3.27 -7.85 -4.34
CA SER A 222 -3.46 -6.40 -4.26
C SER A 222 -2.32 -5.65 -3.51
N PRO A 223 -1.57 -4.76 -4.20
CA PRO A 223 -0.50 -3.98 -3.56
C PRO A 223 -1.08 -2.94 -2.60
N ALA A 224 -2.32 -2.50 -2.82
CA ALA A 224 -2.99 -1.51 -1.99
C ALA A 224 -3.14 -1.95 -0.53
N VAL A 225 -3.25 -3.26 -0.30
CA VAL A 225 -3.41 -3.83 1.05
C VAL A 225 -2.10 -4.36 1.61
N VAL A 226 -1.25 -4.94 0.77
CA VAL A 226 0.01 -5.57 1.19
C VAL A 226 1.09 -4.51 1.45
N VAL A 227 1.26 -3.55 0.55
CA VAL A 227 2.36 -2.56 0.61
C VAL A 227 2.35 -1.76 1.91
N PRO A 228 1.23 -1.15 2.36
CA PRO A 228 1.25 -0.35 3.58
C PRO A 228 1.66 -1.17 4.81
N GLN A 229 1.21 -2.43 4.90
CA GLN A 229 1.53 -3.30 6.03
C GLN A 229 3.00 -3.73 6.00
N VAL A 230 3.52 -4.07 4.82
CA VAL A 230 4.93 -4.45 4.66
C VAL A 230 5.86 -3.27 4.99
N LEU A 231 5.51 -2.05 4.59
CA LEU A 231 6.28 -0.85 4.94
C LEU A 231 6.30 -0.59 6.45
N VAL A 232 5.16 -0.76 7.15
CA VAL A 232 5.10 -0.64 8.62
C VAL A 232 5.97 -1.70 9.31
N LEU A 233 6.00 -2.93 8.80
CA LEU A 233 6.87 -3.99 9.32
C LEU A 233 8.35 -3.67 9.07
N GLN A 234 8.66 -3.09 7.92
CA GLN A 234 9.99 -2.62 7.56
C GLN A 234 10.48 -1.49 8.47
N GLU A 235 9.60 -0.51 8.78
CA GLU A 235 9.88 0.55 9.74
C GLU A 235 10.16 0.01 11.15
N LYS A 236 9.49 -1.09 11.53
CA LYS A 236 9.74 -1.81 12.79
C LYS A 236 10.99 -2.72 12.76
N GLY A 237 11.69 -2.80 11.62
CA GLY A 237 12.92 -3.58 11.47
C GLY A 237 12.73 -5.08 11.19
N TYR A 238 11.51 -5.55 10.97
CA TYR A 238 11.24 -6.98 10.70
C TYR A 238 11.68 -7.39 9.30
N GLY A 239 12.46 -8.47 9.20
CA GLY A 239 12.81 -9.10 7.91
C GLY A 239 13.77 -8.31 7.02
N ILE A 240 14.30 -7.17 7.48
CA ILE A 240 15.17 -6.27 6.70
C ILE A 240 16.49 -6.93 6.31
N GLN A 241 17.15 -7.61 7.24
CA GLN A 241 18.42 -8.29 6.96
C GLN A 241 18.31 -9.37 5.88
N LYS A 242 17.12 -9.98 5.75
CA LYS A 242 16.83 -11.01 4.74
C LYS A 242 16.19 -10.42 3.48
N GLY A 243 15.90 -9.12 3.45
CA GLY A 243 15.25 -8.45 2.32
C GLY A 243 13.80 -8.88 2.09
N VAL A 244 13.11 -9.44 3.10
CA VAL A 244 11.75 -9.97 2.94
C VAL A 244 10.74 -8.88 2.56
N PRO A 245 10.74 -7.68 3.18
CA PRO A 245 9.83 -6.60 2.77
C PRO A 245 10.00 -6.21 1.31
N THR A 246 11.25 -6.02 0.86
CA THR A 246 11.58 -5.72 -0.54
C THR A 246 11.18 -6.85 -1.47
N LEU A 247 11.41 -8.11 -1.07
CA LEU A 247 11.01 -9.29 -1.84
C LEU A 247 9.49 -9.32 -2.07
N VAL A 248 8.70 -9.15 -1.00
CA VAL A 248 7.23 -9.21 -1.06
C VAL A 248 6.69 -8.08 -1.92
N VAL A 249 7.14 -6.84 -1.67
CA VAL A 249 6.68 -5.68 -2.47
C VAL A 249 7.00 -5.87 -3.95
N ALA A 250 8.25 -6.23 -4.28
CA ALA A 250 8.66 -6.43 -5.67
C ALA A 250 7.93 -7.61 -6.34
N ALA A 251 7.67 -8.69 -5.60
CA ALA A 251 6.93 -9.84 -6.10
C ALA A 251 5.48 -9.49 -6.39
N THR A 252 4.78 -8.79 -5.48
CA THR A 252 3.39 -8.35 -5.70
C THR A 252 3.25 -7.42 -6.90
N SER A 253 4.19 -6.50 -7.11
CA SER A 253 4.15 -5.64 -8.31
C SER A 253 4.45 -6.39 -9.60
N CYS A 254 5.35 -7.39 -9.59
CA CYS A 254 5.58 -8.22 -10.77
C CYS A 254 4.37 -9.12 -11.07
N ASP A 255 3.73 -9.67 -10.04
CA ASP A 255 2.51 -10.46 -10.15
C ASP A 255 1.38 -9.67 -10.83
N ASP A 256 1.09 -8.45 -10.36
CA ASP A 256 0.09 -7.57 -10.99
C ASP A 256 0.35 -7.34 -12.48
N VAL A 257 1.61 -7.09 -12.86
CA VAL A 257 2.04 -6.85 -14.24
C VAL A 257 1.82 -8.09 -15.11
N LEU A 258 2.02 -9.29 -14.57
CA LEU A 258 1.78 -10.55 -15.27
C LEU A 258 0.29 -10.83 -15.41
N ALA A 259 -0.46 -10.67 -14.33
CA ALA A 259 -1.90 -10.89 -14.30
C ALA A 259 -2.62 -9.97 -15.28
N ILE A 260 -2.28 -8.67 -15.32
CA ILE A 260 -2.89 -7.73 -16.27
C ILE A 260 -2.48 -8.01 -17.72
N SER A 261 -1.22 -8.39 -17.97
CA SER A 261 -0.76 -8.77 -19.31
C SER A 261 -1.53 -9.97 -19.85
N LEU A 262 -1.64 -11.03 -19.04
CA LEU A 262 -2.32 -12.27 -19.42
C LEU A 262 -3.82 -12.07 -19.52
N PHE A 263 -4.43 -11.34 -18.58
CA PHE A 263 -5.82 -10.91 -18.71
C PHE A 263 -6.07 -10.20 -20.05
N GLY A 264 -5.19 -9.29 -20.46
CA GLY A 264 -5.26 -8.61 -21.75
C GLY A 264 -5.21 -9.56 -22.95
N VAL A 265 -4.39 -10.62 -22.89
CA VAL A 265 -4.35 -11.66 -23.94
C VAL A 265 -5.71 -12.36 -24.05
N PHE A 266 -6.24 -12.88 -22.94
CA PHE A 266 -7.52 -13.60 -22.94
C PHE A 266 -8.70 -12.67 -23.27
N TYR A 267 -8.65 -11.40 -22.87
CA TYR A 267 -9.62 -10.39 -23.24
C TYR A 267 -9.58 -10.10 -24.75
N GLY A 268 -8.38 -9.93 -25.33
CA GLY A 268 -8.20 -9.73 -26.76
C GLY A 268 -8.72 -10.91 -27.59
N VAL A 269 -8.49 -12.15 -27.15
CA VAL A 269 -9.01 -13.35 -27.83
C VAL A 269 -10.54 -13.44 -27.73
N ALA A 270 -11.14 -12.96 -26.63
CA ALA A 270 -12.59 -13.08 -26.39
C ALA A 270 -13.44 -12.08 -27.19
N PHE A 271 -12.94 -10.87 -27.40
CA PHE A 271 -13.76 -9.74 -27.86
C PHE A 271 -13.27 -9.07 -29.14
N SER A 272 -12.23 -9.59 -29.81
CA SER A 272 -11.64 -8.90 -30.96
C SER A 272 -11.86 -9.64 -32.29
N ASP A 273 -12.58 -9.01 -33.22
CA ASP A 273 -12.84 -9.51 -34.59
C ASP A 273 -11.67 -9.24 -35.59
N GLY A 274 -10.45 -9.01 -35.09
CA GLY A 274 -9.28 -8.60 -35.88
C GLY A 274 -8.19 -9.67 -36.03
N ASN A 275 -7.01 -9.28 -36.52
CA ASN A 275 -5.83 -10.15 -36.59
C ASN A 275 -5.48 -10.71 -35.19
N LEU A 276 -5.76 -11.99 -35.00
CA LEU A 276 -5.64 -12.70 -33.73
C LEU A 276 -4.24 -12.57 -33.12
N LEU A 277 -3.21 -12.54 -33.98
CA LEU A 277 -1.82 -12.33 -33.58
C LEU A 277 -1.61 -10.95 -32.93
N PHE A 278 -2.11 -9.88 -33.55
CA PHE A 278 -1.95 -8.51 -33.04
C PHE A 278 -2.71 -8.31 -31.72
N ASN A 279 -3.88 -8.93 -31.59
CA ASN A 279 -4.71 -8.84 -30.38
C ASN A 279 -4.08 -9.59 -29.19
N ILE A 280 -3.43 -10.73 -29.44
CA ILE A 280 -2.65 -11.44 -28.40
C ILE A 280 -1.47 -10.59 -27.94
N PHE A 281 -0.71 -10.01 -28.88
CA PHE A 281 0.46 -9.22 -28.51
C PHE A 281 0.13 -7.87 -27.88
N ARG A 282 -1.08 -7.35 -28.07
CA ARG A 282 -1.50 -6.05 -27.53
C ARG A 282 -1.38 -5.96 -26.01
N GLY A 283 -1.85 -6.97 -25.26
CA GLY A 283 -1.79 -6.96 -23.80
C GLY A 283 -0.36 -6.86 -23.24
N PRO A 284 0.55 -7.78 -23.60
CA PRO A 284 1.96 -7.68 -23.22
C PRO A 284 2.66 -6.43 -23.74
N LEU A 285 2.33 -5.98 -24.96
CA LEU A 285 2.95 -4.81 -25.58
C LEU A 285 2.57 -3.51 -24.84
N GLU A 286 1.31 -3.32 -24.47
CA GLU A 286 0.88 -2.17 -23.64
C GLU A 286 1.63 -2.13 -22.31
N THR A 287 1.84 -3.30 -21.71
CA THR A 287 2.59 -3.44 -20.45
C THR A 287 4.07 -3.08 -20.60
N VAL A 288 4.73 -3.54 -21.68
CA VAL A 288 6.13 -3.21 -21.97
C VAL A 288 6.29 -1.71 -22.25
N ILE A 289 5.38 -1.11 -23.02
CA ILE A 289 5.40 0.34 -23.28
C ILE A 289 5.22 1.11 -21.96
N GLY A 290 4.29 0.68 -21.10
CA GLY A 290 4.10 1.28 -19.77
C GLY A 290 5.36 1.21 -18.90
N LEU A 291 6.05 0.06 -18.88
CA LEU A 291 7.30 -0.12 -18.16
C LEU A 291 8.41 0.79 -18.70
N LEU A 292 8.58 0.85 -20.02
CA LEU A 292 9.59 1.69 -20.67
C LEU A 292 9.31 3.18 -20.43
N GLY A 293 8.06 3.61 -20.58
CA GLY A 293 7.65 5.00 -20.31
C GLY A 293 7.88 5.38 -18.84
N GLY A 294 7.51 4.49 -17.92
CA GLY A 294 7.77 4.67 -16.49
C GLY A 294 9.27 4.75 -16.16
N PHE A 295 10.09 3.91 -16.80
CA PHE A 295 11.54 3.94 -16.65
C PHE A 295 12.16 5.25 -17.16
N VAL A 296 11.74 5.72 -18.34
CA VAL A 296 12.22 6.99 -18.92
C VAL A 296 11.85 8.18 -18.02
N ILE A 297 10.59 8.25 -17.58
CA ILE A 297 10.13 9.32 -16.66
C ILE A 297 10.88 9.22 -15.33
N GLY A 298 11.08 8.02 -14.80
CA GLY A 298 11.86 7.79 -13.58
C GLY A 298 13.31 8.27 -13.69
N MET A 299 13.98 7.97 -14.81
CA MET A 299 15.33 8.48 -15.07
C MET A 299 15.35 10.01 -15.24
N LEU A 300 14.36 10.59 -15.92
CA LEU A 300 14.23 12.03 -16.06
C LEU A 300 14.05 12.71 -14.69
N LEU A 301 13.17 12.17 -13.84
CA LEU A 301 12.97 12.61 -12.46
C LEU A 301 14.18 12.38 -11.56
N TRP A 302 15.07 11.45 -11.91
CA TRP A 302 16.35 11.25 -11.21
C TRP A 302 17.44 12.22 -11.68
N TYR A 303 17.37 12.70 -12.92
CA TYR A 303 18.33 13.64 -13.50
C TYR A 303 18.03 15.11 -13.14
N ILE A 304 16.76 15.49 -13.06
CA ILE A 304 16.32 16.86 -12.73
C ILE A 304 16.64 17.35 -11.29
N PRO A 305 16.71 16.52 -10.22
CA PRO A 305 17.06 16.95 -8.88
C PRO A 305 18.59 17.05 -8.75
N SER A 306 19.19 17.88 -9.58
CA SER A 306 20.52 18.45 -9.38
C SER A 306 20.38 19.98 -9.32
N ILE A 307 19.54 20.47 -8.41
CA ILE A 307 19.82 21.77 -7.80
C ILE A 307 20.67 21.46 -6.57
N LYS A 308 21.99 21.51 -6.77
CA LYS A 308 22.98 21.58 -5.69
C LYS A 308 22.57 22.72 -4.76
N GLY A 309 22.05 22.39 -3.59
CA GLY A 309 22.01 23.32 -2.47
C GLY A 309 23.41 23.44 -1.89
N HIS A 310 24.01 24.63 -2.07
CA HIS A 310 25.17 25.10 -1.31
C HIS A 310 24.81 25.30 0.18
#